data_AF-A0A7S2HLY0-F1
#
_entry.id   AF-A0A7S2HLY0-F1
#
_cell.length_a   1.000
_cell.length_b   1.000
_cell.length_c   1.000
_cell.angle_alpha   90.00
_cell.angle_beta   90.00
_cell.angle_gamma   90.00
#
_symmetry.space_group_name_H-M   'P 1'
#
loop_
_entity.id
_entity.type
_entity.pdbx_description
1 polymer ?
#
loop_
_entity_poly.entity_id
_entity_poly.type
_entity_poly.pdbx_seq_one_letter_code
_entity_poly.pdbx_strand_id
1 'polypeptide(L)'
;AIMPGGLKNPRDFRPFRSSIGLGGDEAPPDIVVTTPASLGPLALSPKNVDLFADVQTLVIDEADMLLDGGYIRQLNNVLMGFRRADKLVSPPNFLGDEEEEEEEDSFFAAKKTQHVFVAATLPDMGLKSVDSFLKKKFPYATRITMAGMHNARHYGLSEGSATVWVEDDLELERGVTNKERMMKLVGMLKTSNEEE
;
A
#
# COMPACT_ATOMS: atom_id res chain seq x y z
N ALA A 1 18.89 -2.22 -3.74
CA ALA A 1 19.31 -1.59 -2.47
C ALA A 1 18.16 -1.59 -1.46
N ILE A 2 18.43 -1.78 -0.17
CA ILE A 2 17.41 -1.74 0.89
C ILE A 2 17.43 -0.35 1.53
N MET A 3 16.29 0.34 1.50
CA MET A 3 16.18 1.71 2.02
C MET A 3 15.99 1.69 3.54
N PRO A 4 16.85 2.36 4.33
CA PRO A 4 16.68 2.46 5.77
C PRO A 4 15.55 3.43 6.14
N GLY A 5 15.01 3.26 7.34
CA GLY A 5 14.06 4.21 7.92
C GLY A 5 14.73 5.50 8.41
N GLY A 6 13.93 6.55 8.60
CA GLY A 6 14.36 7.81 9.24
C GLY A 6 15.11 8.79 8.34
N LEU A 7 15.18 8.53 7.03
CA LEU A 7 15.79 9.45 6.07
C LEU A 7 14.99 10.76 5.95
N LYS A 8 15.69 11.90 5.92
CA LYS A 8 15.07 13.22 5.73
C LYS A 8 15.25 13.72 4.31
N ASN A 9 16.35 13.33 3.66
CA ASN A 9 16.68 13.64 2.28
C ASN A 9 17.04 12.35 1.52
N PRO A 10 16.69 12.21 0.24
CA PRO A 10 17.15 11.08 -0.57
C PRO A 10 18.68 10.90 -0.56
N ARG A 11 19.45 12.01 -0.50
CA ARG A 11 20.92 11.98 -0.44
C ARG A 11 21.49 11.48 0.90
N ASP A 12 20.66 11.30 1.93
CA ASP A 12 21.08 10.63 3.16
C ASP A 12 21.30 9.13 2.91
N PHE A 13 20.71 8.58 1.85
CA PHE A 13 20.91 7.20 1.43
C PHE A 13 22.12 7.11 0.49
N ARG A 14 23.18 6.42 0.94
CA ARG A 14 24.44 6.29 0.19
C ARG A 14 24.24 5.84 -1.27
N PRO A 15 23.45 4.81 -1.59
CA PRO A 15 23.24 4.39 -2.98
C PRO A 15 22.67 5.48 -3.90
N PHE A 16 21.91 6.45 -3.37
CA PHE A 16 21.47 7.61 -4.15
C PHE A 16 22.54 8.71 -4.19
N ARG A 17 23.24 8.95 -3.08
CA ARG A 17 24.29 9.98 -3.03
C ARG A 17 25.48 9.68 -3.93
N SER A 18 25.85 8.40 -4.03
CA SER A 18 26.99 7.93 -4.82
C SER A 18 26.65 7.75 -6.29
N SER A 19 25.38 7.88 -6.70
CA SER A 19 24.99 7.59 -8.08
C SER A 19 25.36 8.70 -9.06
N ILE A 20 25.72 8.29 -10.28
CA ILE A 20 25.83 9.14 -11.47
C ILE A 20 24.50 9.90 -11.63
N GLY A 21 24.59 11.22 -11.79
CA GLY A 21 23.45 12.15 -11.82
C GLY A 21 23.17 12.89 -10.50
N LEU A 22 23.60 12.36 -9.35
CA LEU A 22 23.47 13.02 -8.05
C LEU A 22 24.81 13.50 -7.45
N GLY A 23 25.90 13.40 -8.23
CA GLY A 23 27.22 13.91 -7.88
C GLY A 23 28.25 12.83 -7.55
N GLY A 24 27.92 11.55 -7.73
CA GLY A 24 28.86 10.44 -7.59
C GLY A 24 29.22 9.78 -8.93
N ASP A 25 29.94 8.67 -8.83
CA ASP A 25 30.53 7.89 -9.92
C ASP A 25 30.02 6.44 -9.99
N GLU A 26 29.16 6.03 -9.05
CA GLU A 26 28.54 4.70 -9.05
C GLU A 26 27.28 4.68 -9.94
N ALA A 27 26.93 3.53 -10.52
CA ALA A 27 25.65 3.42 -11.22
C ALA A 27 24.47 3.60 -10.24
N PRO A 28 23.35 4.23 -10.65
CA PRO A 28 22.15 4.30 -9.82
C PRO A 28 21.60 2.90 -9.54
N PRO A 29 20.96 2.68 -8.38
CA PRO A 29 20.41 1.37 -8.05
C PRO A 29 19.23 1.02 -8.96
N ASP A 30 19.27 -0.19 -9.56
CA ASP A 30 18.18 -0.67 -10.42
C ASP A 30 16.88 -0.95 -9.64
N ILE A 31 17.00 -1.42 -8.39
CA ILE A 31 15.87 -1.80 -7.53
C ILE A 31 16.06 -1.20 -6.15
N VAL A 32 15.00 -0.63 -5.59
CA VAL A 32 14.94 -0.17 -4.21
C VAL A 32 13.82 -0.92 -3.48
N VAL A 33 14.19 -1.63 -2.41
CA VAL A 33 13.23 -2.31 -1.52
C VAL A 33 13.07 -1.47 -0.27
N THR A 34 11.83 -1.14 0.08
CA THR A 34 11.52 -0.23 1.19
C THR A 34 10.13 -0.51 1.78
N THR A 35 9.90 -0.01 2.99
CA THR A 35 8.56 0.03 3.59
C THR A 35 7.89 1.38 3.33
N PRO A 36 6.54 1.45 3.34
CA PRO A 36 5.82 2.71 3.20
C PRO A 36 6.18 3.76 4.25
N ALA A 37 6.51 3.33 5.48
CA ALA A 37 6.91 4.24 6.55
C ALA A 37 8.25 4.96 6.27
N SER A 38 9.16 4.31 5.54
CA SER A 38 10.48 4.88 5.21
C SER A 38 10.41 5.79 3.98
N LEU A 39 9.66 5.39 2.94
CA LEU A 39 9.54 6.16 1.70
C LEU A 39 8.49 7.28 1.76
N GLY A 40 7.40 7.07 2.50
CA GLY A 40 6.25 7.98 2.58
C GLY A 40 6.60 9.42 3.01
N PRO A 41 7.46 9.66 4.02
CA PRO A 41 7.88 11.01 4.39
C PRO A 41 8.58 11.76 3.25
N LEU A 42 9.40 11.08 2.46
CA LEU A 42 10.10 11.68 1.32
C LEU A 42 9.13 12.04 0.20
N ALA A 43 8.07 11.25 0.01
CA ALA A 43 7.03 11.47 -1.00
C ALA A 43 6.15 12.70 -0.73
N LEU A 44 6.11 13.20 0.51
CA LEU A 44 5.36 14.41 0.87
C LEU A 44 6.02 15.69 0.35
N SER A 45 7.35 15.71 0.25
CA SER A 45 8.10 16.87 -0.20
C SER A 45 8.12 16.93 -1.74
N PRO A 46 7.63 18.01 -2.38
CA PRO A 46 7.72 18.17 -3.83
C PRO A 46 9.16 18.29 -4.32
N LYS A 47 10.11 18.65 -3.44
CA LYS A 47 11.55 18.72 -3.78
C LYS A 47 12.16 17.36 -4.09
N ASN A 48 11.51 16.27 -3.70
CA ASN A 48 11.98 14.91 -3.91
C ASN A 48 11.29 14.27 -5.11
N VAL A 49 10.71 15.04 -6.05
CA VAL A 49 9.95 14.47 -7.17
C VAL A 49 10.81 13.60 -8.07
N ASP A 50 12.09 13.95 -8.25
CA ASP A 50 13.06 13.20 -9.05
C ASP A 50 13.27 11.76 -8.53
N LEU A 51 13.07 11.53 -7.23
CA LEU A 51 13.11 10.17 -6.65
C LEU A 51 12.06 9.23 -7.25
N PHE A 52 10.97 9.79 -7.79
CA PHE A 52 9.82 9.05 -8.29
C PHE A 52 9.68 9.13 -9.82
N ALA A 53 10.35 10.08 -10.48
CA ALA A 53 10.13 10.42 -11.89
C ALA A 53 10.53 9.31 -12.87
N ASP A 54 11.66 8.65 -12.61
CA ASP A 54 12.23 7.68 -13.55
C ASP A 54 11.82 6.23 -13.24
N VAL A 55 10.93 6.03 -12.29
CA VAL A 55 10.50 4.70 -11.85
C VAL A 55 9.37 4.20 -12.73
N GLN A 56 9.66 3.20 -13.56
CA GLN A 56 8.67 2.63 -14.49
C GLN A 56 7.63 1.76 -13.79
N THR A 57 7.98 1.12 -12.67
CA THR A 57 7.11 0.16 -12.00
C THR A 57 7.24 0.26 -10.49
N LEU A 58 6.10 0.41 -9.82
CA LEU A 58 5.96 0.28 -8.37
C LEU A 58 5.29 -1.04 -8.04
N VAL A 59 6.00 -1.91 -7.35
CA VAL A 59 5.47 -3.17 -6.81
C VAL A 59 5.09 -2.97 -5.35
N ILE A 60 3.86 -3.35 -5.00
CA ILE A 60 3.30 -3.27 -3.66
C ILE A 60 2.99 -4.70 -3.25
N ASP A 61 3.95 -5.29 -2.54
CA ASP A 61 3.85 -6.63 -1.99
C ASP A 61 3.01 -6.64 -0.70
N GLU A 62 2.40 -7.79 -0.38
CA GLU A 62 1.48 -7.98 0.76
C GLU A 62 0.43 -6.86 0.88
N ALA A 63 -0.20 -6.54 -0.26
CA ALA A 63 -1.09 -5.39 -0.38
C ALA A 63 -2.33 -5.48 0.52
N ASP A 64 -2.79 -6.69 0.83
CA ASP A 64 -3.83 -6.93 1.84
C ASP A 64 -3.39 -6.45 3.23
N MET A 65 -2.19 -6.83 3.68
CA MET A 65 -1.64 -6.36 4.96
C MET A 65 -1.41 -4.85 4.95
N LEU A 66 -0.99 -4.27 3.83
CA LEU A 66 -0.76 -2.82 3.75
C LEU A 66 -2.06 -2.00 3.79
N LEU A 67 -3.14 -2.54 3.22
CA LEU A 67 -4.41 -1.84 3.09
C LEU A 67 -5.33 -2.08 4.29
N ASP A 68 -5.28 -3.27 4.90
CA ASP A 68 -6.05 -3.62 6.09
C ASP A 68 -5.28 -3.36 7.40
N GLY A 69 -3.98 -3.69 7.43
CA GLY A 69 -3.11 -3.62 8.61
C GLY A 69 -2.65 -2.22 9.04
N GLY A 70 -3.37 -1.16 8.67
CA GLY A 70 -3.13 0.20 9.19
C GLY A 70 -2.03 1.02 8.50
N TYR A 71 -1.38 0.50 7.45
CA TYR A 71 -0.35 1.22 6.68
C TYR A 71 -0.91 2.08 5.55
N ILE A 72 -2.24 2.12 5.38
CA ILE A 72 -2.92 2.82 4.29
C ILE A 72 -2.53 4.30 4.18
N ARG A 73 -2.26 4.98 5.30
CA ARG A 73 -1.85 6.39 5.30
C ARG A 73 -0.45 6.55 4.69
N GLN A 74 0.50 5.73 5.13
CA GLN A 74 1.88 5.75 4.66
C GLN A 74 1.94 5.34 3.19
N LEU A 75 1.18 4.31 2.79
CA LEU A 75 1.04 3.90 1.40
C LEU A 75 0.46 5.03 0.53
N ASN A 76 -0.57 5.73 1.02
CA ASN A 76 -1.14 6.88 0.31
C ASN A 76 -0.11 8.01 0.09
N ASN A 77 0.79 8.24 1.05
CA ASN A 77 1.86 9.22 0.88
C ASN A 77 2.83 8.78 -0.22
N VAL A 78 3.23 7.51 -0.25
CA VAL A 78 4.07 6.95 -1.32
C VAL A 78 3.40 7.14 -2.68
N LEU A 79 2.14 6.72 -2.83
CA LEU A 79 1.37 6.88 -4.07
C LEU A 79 1.22 8.35 -4.50
N MET A 80 1.22 9.30 -3.55
CA MET A 80 1.21 10.72 -3.86
C MET A 80 2.51 11.19 -4.53
N GLY A 81 3.65 10.65 -4.11
CA GLY A 81 4.96 10.91 -4.73
C GLY A 81 4.97 10.54 -6.21
N PHE A 82 4.63 9.29 -6.51
CA PHE A 82 4.51 8.78 -7.89
C PHE A 82 3.50 9.56 -8.72
N ARG A 83 2.31 9.83 -8.18
CA ARG A 83 1.31 10.64 -8.89
C ARG A 83 1.81 12.05 -9.21
N ARG A 84 2.63 12.65 -8.34
CA ARG A 84 3.21 13.97 -8.59
C ARG A 84 4.22 13.90 -9.73
N ALA A 85 5.09 12.90 -9.72
CA ALA A 85 6.05 12.64 -10.80
C ALA A 85 5.33 12.39 -12.15
N ASP A 86 4.37 11.47 -12.19
CA ASP A 86 3.61 11.13 -13.41
C ASP A 86 2.89 12.35 -14.03
N LYS A 87 2.51 13.34 -13.22
CA LYS A 87 1.89 14.59 -13.70
C LYS A 87 2.88 15.55 -14.35
N LEU A 88 4.15 15.52 -13.97
CA LEU A 88 5.18 16.34 -14.61
C LEU A 88 5.58 15.79 -15.98
N VAL A 89 5.38 14.49 -16.17
CA VAL A 89 5.69 13.76 -17.40
C VAL A 89 4.59 13.91 -18.46
N SER A 90 3.34 14.17 -18.06
CA SER A 90 2.28 14.54 -18.99
C SER A 90 2.33 16.06 -19.21
N PRO A 91 2.71 16.58 -20.40
CA PRO A 91 2.54 18.01 -20.65
C PRO A 91 1.05 18.37 -20.50
N PRO A 92 0.73 19.59 -20.02
CA PRO A 92 -0.65 20.04 -20.08
C PRO A 92 -1.07 20.03 -21.55
N ASN A 93 -2.19 19.36 -21.86
CA ASN A 93 -2.92 19.65 -23.08
C ASN A 93 -3.15 21.16 -23.10
N PHE A 94 -2.37 21.88 -23.90
CA PHE A 94 -2.74 23.21 -24.33
C PHE A 94 -4.06 23.02 -25.08
N LEU A 95 -5.13 23.56 -24.51
CA LEU A 95 -6.34 23.81 -25.27
C LEU A 95 -5.96 24.75 -26.41
N GLY A 96 -5.88 24.19 -27.60
CA GLY A 96 -5.69 24.88 -28.86
C GLY A 96 -5.99 23.85 -29.94
N ASP A 97 -7.20 23.96 -30.52
CA ASP A 97 -7.54 23.33 -31.78
C ASP A 97 -6.39 23.56 -32.78
N GLU A 98 -5.90 22.49 -33.39
CA GLU A 98 -5.67 22.36 -34.84
C GLU A 98 -5.00 21.00 -35.14
N GLU A 99 -5.30 20.50 -36.34
CA GLU A 99 -5.12 19.15 -36.85
C GLU A 99 -3.64 18.80 -37.15
N GLU A 100 -3.33 17.49 -37.11
CA GLU A 100 -2.16 16.81 -37.73
C GLU A 100 -0.77 17.18 -37.11
N GLU A 101 0.17 16.28 -36.84
CA GLU A 101 0.61 15.06 -37.52
C GLU A 101 1.02 13.97 -36.52
N GLU A 102 0.86 12.70 -36.90
CA GLU A 102 1.43 11.55 -36.18
C GLU A 102 2.97 11.57 -36.30
N GLU A 103 3.66 12.30 -35.41
CA GLU A 103 5.11 12.17 -35.27
C GLU A 103 5.45 10.84 -34.57
N GLU A 104 6.01 9.89 -35.32
CA GLU A 104 6.50 8.58 -34.89
C GLU A 104 7.70 8.63 -33.91
N ASP A 105 8.06 9.78 -33.36
CA ASP A 105 9.19 9.98 -32.42
C ASP A 105 8.78 10.07 -30.93
N SER A 106 7.57 9.63 -30.57
CA SER A 106 7.12 9.57 -29.17
C SER A 106 7.65 8.37 -28.35
N PHE A 107 8.83 7.82 -28.70
CA PHE A 107 9.49 6.76 -27.90
C PHE A 107 9.93 7.24 -26.49
N PHE A 108 9.95 8.56 -26.26
CA PHE A 108 10.29 9.20 -24.98
C PHE A 108 9.14 9.98 -24.34
N ALA A 109 7.87 9.73 -24.73
CA ALA A 109 6.75 10.10 -23.88
C ALA A 109 6.84 9.24 -22.61
N ALA A 110 7.51 9.75 -21.57
CA ALA A 110 7.82 8.95 -20.40
C ALA A 110 6.51 8.33 -19.85
N LYS A 111 6.52 7.00 -19.76
CA LYS A 111 5.33 6.25 -19.41
C LYS A 111 5.06 6.47 -17.93
N LYS A 112 3.79 6.73 -17.60
CA LYS A 112 3.34 6.80 -16.20
C LYS A 112 3.73 5.51 -15.47
N THR A 113 4.06 5.64 -14.19
CA THR A 113 4.44 4.53 -13.33
C THR A 113 3.37 3.42 -13.36
N GLN A 114 3.75 2.21 -13.75
CA GLN A 114 2.89 1.04 -13.63
C GLN A 114 2.81 0.60 -12.16
N HIS A 115 1.61 0.33 -11.67
CA HIS A 115 1.40 -0.12 -10.29
C HIS A 115 1.00 -1.60 -10.29
N VAL A 116 1.77 -2.42 -9.58
CA VAL A 116 1.51 -3.86 -9.42
C VAL A 116 1.25 -4.14 -7.95
N PHE A 117 0.02 -4.55 -7.62
CA PHE A 117 -0.35 -4.97 -6.28
C PHE A 117 -0.33 -6.49 -6.22
N VAL A 118 0.44 -7.04 -5.28
CA VAL A 118 0.54 -8.47 -4.99
C VAL A 118 -0.07 -8.69 -3.61
N ALA A 119 -0.98 -9.67 -3.50
CA ALA A 119 -1.63 -10.02 -2.24
C ALA A 119 -1.97 -11.51 -2.22
N ALA A 120 -1.93 -12.13 -1.05
CA ALA A 120 -2.40 -13.50 -0.86
C ALA A 120 -3.93 -13.57 -0.75
N THR A 121 -4.54 -12.55 -0.14
CA THR A 121 -5.98 -12.44 0.07
C THR A 121 -6.51 -11.10 -0.43
N LEU A 122 -7.77 -11.06 -0.86
CA LEU A 122 -8.45 -9.81 -1.22
C LEU A 122 -9.89 -9.88 -0.72
N PRO A 123 -10.17 -9.45 0.53
CA PRO A 123 -11.52 -9.52 1.08
C PRO A 123 -12.48 -8.62 0.29
N ASP A 124 -13.63 -9.19 -0.07
CA ASP A 124 -14.70 -8.54 -0.83
C ASP A 124 -15.71 -7.80 0.08
N MET A 125 -15.73 -8.10 1.38
CA MET A 125 -16.69 -7.57 2.37
C MET A 125 -16.00 -6.87 3.55
N GLY A 126 -16.60 -5.79 4.06
CA GLY A 126 -16.12 -5.00 5.20
C GLY A 126 -16.04 -3.48 4.91
N LEU A 127 -16.19 -2.64 5.94
CA LEU A 127 -16.27 -1.16 5.84
C LEU A 127 -15.01 -0.50 5.23
N LYS A 128 -13.93 -1.25 5.03
CA LYS A 128 -12.67 -0.83 4.38
C LYS A 128 -12.17 -1.89 3.39
N SER A 129 -13.04 -2.47 2.56
CA SER A 129 -12.60 -3.53 1.63
C SER A 129 -11.47 -3.02 0.72
N VAL A 130 -10.39 -3.79 0.68
CA VAL A 130 -9.22 -3.57 -0.19
C VAL A 130 -9.65 -3.35 -1.64
N ASP A 131 -10.66 -4.11 -2.07
CA ASP A 131 -11.29 -4.01 -3.38
C ASP A 131 -11.89 -2.62 -3.65
N SER A 132 -12.58 -2.01 -2.67
CA SER A 132 -13.12 -0.65 -2.80
C SER A 132 -12.02 0.39 -2.95
N PHE A 133 -10.91 0.24 -2.22
CA PHE A 133 -9.76 1.14 -2.35
C PHE A 133 -9.15 1.05 -3.76
N LEU A 134 -8.92 -0.17 -4.25
CA LEU A 134 -8.34 -0.40 -5.58
C LEU A 134 -9.25 0.12 -6.69
N LYS A 135 -10.55 -0.19 -6.66
CA LYS A 135 -11.53 0.32 -7.64
C LYS A 135 -11.58 1.85 -7.69
N LYS A 136 -11.55 2.50 -6.51
CA LYS A 136 -11.58 3.96 -6.43
C LYS A 136 -10.28 4.60 -6.92
N LYS A 137 -9.13 4.02 -6.57
CA LYS A 137 -7.81 4.64 -6.82
C LYS A 137 -7.23 4.26 -8.19
N PHE A 138 -7.58 3.09 -8.70
CA PHE A 138 -7.12 2.50 -9.95
C PHE A 138 -8.31 1.88 -10.72
N PRO A 139 -9.21 2.71 -11.28
CA PRO A 139 -10.45 2.22 -11.90
C PRO A 139 -10.25 1.34 -13.13
N TYR A 140 -9.08 1.42 -13.77
CA TYR A 140 -8.69 0.62 -14.93
C TYR A 140 -7.77 -0.56 -14.58
N ALA A 141 -7.64 -0.90 -13.29
CA ALA A 141 -6.79 -2.01 -12.87
C ALA A 141 -7.36 -3.35 -13.40
N THR A 142 -6.49 -4.17 -14.00
CA THR A 142 -6.81 -5.54 -14.36
C THR A 142 -6.52 -6.47 -13.19
N ARG A 143 -7.50 -7.31 -12.82
CA ARG A 143 -7.33 -8.30 -11.75
C ARG A 143 -6.99 -9.65 -12.37
N ILE A 144 -5.83 -10.19 -11.98
CA ILE A 144 -5.44 -11.56 -12.33
C ILE A 144 -5.59 -12.40 -11.07
N THR A 145 -6.51 -13.36 -11.09
CA THR A 145 -6.79 -14.25 -9.97
C THR A 145 -6.42 -15.68 -10.35
N MET A 146 -5.51 -16.29 -9.61
CA MET A 146 -5.15 -17.70 -9.77
C MET A 146 -5.93 -18.57 -8.79
N ALA A 147 -5.98 -19.89 -9.04
CA ALA A 147 -6.70 -20.86 -8.21
C ALA A 147 -6.30 -20.87 -6.71
N GLY A 148 -5.12 -20.32 -6.37
CA GLY A 148 -4.64 -20.20 -4.99
C GLY A 148 -4.97 -18.88 -4.27
N MET A 149 -5.72 -17.96 -4.89
CA MET A 149 -6.08 -16.71 -4.23
C MET A 149 -7.23 -16.95 -3.24
N HIS A 150 -6.94 -16.82 -1.95
CA HIS A 150 -7.94 -17.04 -0.92
C HIS A 150 -8.89 -15.84 -0.87
N ASN A 151 -10.18 -16.07 -1.15
CA ASN A 151 -11.20 -15.12 -0.73
C ASN A 151 -11.39 -15.35 0.77
N ALA A 152 -10.86 -14.44 1.60
CA ALA A 152 -11.11 -14.41 3.03
C ALA A 152 -12.57 -14.00 3.32
N ARG A 153 -13.50 -14.73 2.73
CA ARG A 153 -14.85 -14.86 3.27
C ARG A 153 -14.64 -15.52 4.62
N HIS A 154 -15.20 -14.95 5.67
CA HIS A 154 -15.34 -15.62 6.94
C HIS A 154 -16.26 -16.84 6.77
N TYR A 155 -15.77 -17.91 6.15
CA TYR A 155 -16.48 -19.17 5.96
C TYR A 155 -16.74 -19.89 7.30
N GLY A 156 -16.16 -19.41 8.39
CA GLY A 156 -16.45 -19.84 9.76
C GLY A 156 -17.45 -18.95 10.52
N LEU A 157 -17.94 -17.86 9.92
CA LEU A 157 -19.13 -17.14 10.39
C LEU A 157 -20.34 -17.61 9.57
N SER A 158 -20.57 -18.92 9.51
CA SER A 158 -21.84 -19.44 8.96
C SER A 158 -23.00 -18.81 9.73
N GLU A 159 -24.12 -18.56 9.06
CA GLU A 159 -25.31 -17.78 9.47
C GLU A 159 -25.89 -17.99 10.90
N GLY A 160 -25.33 -18.89 11.71
CA GLY A 160 -25.65 -19.11 13.12
C GLY A 160 -24.58 -18.73 14.16
N SER A 161 -23.33 -18.45 13.79
CA SER A 161 -22.32 -17.98 14.75
C SER A 161 -22.31 -16.46 14.78
N ALA A 162 -23.28 -15.88 15.47
CA ALA A 162 -23.31 -14.45 15.73
C ALA A 162 -21.99 -14.03 16.39
N THR A 163 -21.38 -12.95 15.91
CA THR A 163 -20.26 -12.31 16.62
C THR A 163 -20.75 -11.91 18.00
N VAL A 164 -20.33 -12.65 19.04
CA VAL A 164 -20.62 -12.30 20.43
C VAL A 164 -19.70 -11.15 20.79
N TRP A 165 -20.24 -9.93 20.74
CA TRP A 165 -19.59 -8.76 21.28
C TRP A 165 -19.61 -8.89 22.80
N VAL A 166 -18.47 -9.27 23.37
CA VAL A 166 -18.28 -9.24 24.82
C VAL A 166 -17.95 -7.79 25.16
N GLU A 167 -18.98 -7.04 25.53
CA GLU A 167 -18.79 -5.73 26.16
C GLU A 167 -18.02 -5.96 27.46
N ASP A 168 -16.79 -5.45 27.51
CA ASP A 168 -16.04 -5.31 28.74
C ASP A 168 -16.63 -4.05 29.37
N ASP A 169 -17.50 -4.19 30.39
CA ASP A 169 -18.11 -3.08 31.13
C ASP A 169 -17.01 -2.32 31.91
N LEU A 170 -16.16 -1.60 31.17
CA LEU A 170 -14.99 -0.87 31.65
C LEU A 170 -15.37 0.30 32.57
N GLU A 171 -16.66 0.65 32.65
CA GLU A 171 -17.13 1.77 33.47
C GLU A 171 -17.78 1.33 34.80
N LEU A 172 -18.15 0.06 35.00
CA LEU A 172 -18.87 -0.38 36.22
C LEU A 172 -18.03 -1.17 37.22
N GLU A 173 -16.91 -1.79 36.83
CA GLU A 173 -16.10 -2.58 37.76
C GLU A 173 -14.63 -2.12 37.80
N ARG A 174 -14.37 -1.12 38.65
CA ARG A 174 -13.02 -0.84 39.17
C ARG A 174 -12.51 -2.05 39.97
N GLY A 175 -11.96 -3.04 39.29
CA GLY A 175 -11.41 -4.22 39.97
C GLY A 175 -10.98 -5.38 39.08
N VAL A 176 -11.44 -5.45 37.82
CA VAL A 176 -11.16 -6.61 36.97
C VAL A 176 -9.68 -6.64 36.56
N THR A 177 -8.96 -7.63 37.09
CA THR A 177 -7.54 -7.86 36.81
C THR A 177 -7.36 -8.55 35.46
N ASN A 178 -6.18 -8.39 34.83
CA ASN A 178 -5.82 -9.10 33.59
C ASN A 178 -5.98 -10.63 33.72
N LYS A 179 -5.84 -11.16 34.94
CA LYS A 179 -6.02 -12.58 35.25
C LYS A 179 -7.47 -13.03 35.07
N GLU A 180 -8.44 -12.22 35.49
CA GLU A 180 -9.87 -12.53 35.36
C GLU A 180 -10.33 -12.46 33.89
N ARG A 181 -9.83 -11.47 33.14
CA ARG A 181 -10.04 -11.41 31.67
C ARG A 181 -9.51 -12.65 30.97
N MET A 182 -8.29 -13.07 31.33
CA MET A 182 -7.67 -14.25 30.77
C MET A 182 -8.43 -15.54 31.14
N MET A 183 -8.94 -15.65 32.36
CA MET A 183 -9.77 -16.81 32.76
C MET A 183 -11.11 -16.86 32.02
N LYS A 184 -11.75 -15.71 31.77
CA LYS A 184 -12.98 -15.62 30.97
C LYS A 184 -12.74 -16.09 29.53
N LEU A 185 -11.63 -15.64 28.94
CA LEU A 185 -11.22 -16.00 27.58
C LEU A 185 -10.89 -17.50 27.47
N VAL A 186 -10.18 -18.06 28.46
CA VAL A 186 -9.89 -19.50 28.54
C VAL A 186 -11.18 -20.32 28.72
N GLY A 187 -12.16 -19.83 29.48
CA GLY A 187 -13.47 -20.48 29.62
C GLY A 187 -14.19 -20.59 28.28
N MET A 188 -14.25 -19.49 27.53
CA MET A 188 -14.90 -19.44 26.21
C MET A 188 -14.23 -20.39 25.20
N LEU A 189 -12.91 -20.54 25.26
CA LEU A 189 -12.14 -21.44 24.39
C LEU A 189 -12.29 -22.93 24.77
N LYS A 190 -12.74 -23.25 25.98
CA LYS A 190 -12.96 -24.63 26.44
C LYS A 190 -14.38 -25.10 26.14
N THR A 191 -15.38 -24.23 26.27
CA THR A 191 -16.78 -24.57 26.00
C THR A 191 -17.07 -24.87 24.53
N SER A 192 -16.23 -24.40 23.60
CA SER A 192 -16.38 -24.69 22.16
C SER A 192 -16.03 -26.13 21.74
N ASN A 193 -15.49 -26.96 22.64
CA ASN A 193 -15.05 -28.32 22.32
C ASN A 193 -15.94 -29.44 22.93
N GLU A 194 -17.00 -29.09 23.67
CA GLU A 194 -17.83 -30.10 24.39
C GLU A 194 -19.21 -30.33 23.75
N GLU A 195 -19.53 -29.69 22.62
CA GLU A 195 -20.80 -29.87 21.89
C GLU A 195 -20.65 -30.36 20.44
N GLU A 196 -19.66 -31.23 20.15
CA GLU A 196 -19.63 -32.08 18.94
C GLU A 196 -19.85 -33.56 19.27
#